data_AF-A0A061QZN1-F1
#
_entry.id   AF-A0A061QZN1-F1
#
_cell.length_a   1.000
_cell.length_b   1.000
_cell.length_c   1.000
_cell.angle_alpha   90.00
_cell.angle_beta   90.00
_cell.angle_gamma   90.00
#
_symmetry.space_group_name_H-M   'P 1'
#
loop_
_entity.id
_entity.type
_entity.pdbx_description
1 polymer ?
#
loop_
_entity_poly.entity_id
_entity_poly.type
_entity_poly.pdbx_seq_one_letter_code
_entity_poly.pdbx_strand_id
1 'polypeptide(L)'
;MTFSKVQLCKKAAENSKRANRKEPFSEGTLATVWEAIEAWIISQLELTKGAGIPNFAKLGWVNDPALPAPKQPLFVLLDSFARAHALHCGRGAVLASTANRGWSLGTVE
;
A
#
# COMPACT_ATOMS: atom_id res chain seq x y z
N MET A 1 1.55 -16.28 1.09
CA MET A 1 2.93 -16.11 0.60
C MET A 1 3.29 -14.64 0.79
N THR A 2 4.32 -14.33 1.59
CA THR A 2 4.77 -12.95 1.83
C THR A 2 5.99 -12.69 0.97
N PHE A 3 6.01 -11.59 0.21
CA PHE A 3 7.17 -11.21 -0.60
C PHE A 3 8.07 -10.28 0.22
N SER A 4 9.38 -10.52 0.20
CA SER A 4 10.35 -9.56 0.71
C SER A 4 10.59 -8.41 -0.28
N LYS A 5 11.06 -7.26 0.20
CA LYS A 5 11.45 -6.11 -0.65
C LYS A 5 12.42 -6.53 -1.76
N VAL A 6 13.42 -7.36 -1.44
CA VAL A 6 14.39 -7.89 -2.41
C VAL A 6 13.69 -8.72 -3.49
N GLN A 7 12.77 -9.60 -3.09
CA GLN A 7 12.01 -10.42 -4.05
C GLN A 7 11.14 -9.56 -4.98
N LEU A 8 10.54 -8.48 -4.46
CA LEU A 8 9.74 -7.54 -5.25
C LEU A 8 10.61 -6.75 -6.24
N CYS A 9 11.75 -6.22 -5.80
CA CYS A 9 12.67 -5.46 -6.65
C CYS A 9 13.24 -6.34 -7.77
N LYS A 10 13.65 -7.56 -7.45
CA LYS A 10 14.12 -8.54 -8.45
C LYS A 10 13.03 -8.84 -9.49
N LYS A 11 11.81 -9.13 -9.05
CA LYS A 11 10.67 -9.40 -9.94
C LYS A 11 10.32 -8.18 -10.81
N ALA A 12 10.39 -6.97 -10.24
CA ALA A 12 10.16 -5.73 -10.98
C ALA A 12 11.25 -5.49 -12.04
N ALA A 13 12.52 -5.77 -11.74
CA ALA A 13 13.61 -5.69 -12.72
C ALA A 13 13.42 -6.69 -13.87
N GLU A 14 13.02 -7.93 -13.56
CA GLU A 14 12.68 -8.95 -14.57
C GLU A 14 11.51 -8.52 -15.46
N ASN A 15 10.46 -7.94 -14.88
CA ASN A 15 9.33 -7.41 -15.63
C ASN A 15 9.72 -6.22 -16.51
N SER A 16 10.58 -5.32 -16.00
CA SER A 16 11.10 -4.19 -16.76
C SER A 16 11.88 -4.66 -17.99
N LYS A 17 12.72 -5.69 -17.88
CA LYS A 17 13.41 -6.30 -19.03
C LYS A 17 12.45 -6.84 -20.10
N ARG A 18 11.30 -7.36 -19.68
CA ARG A 18 10.28 -7.88 -20.60
C ARG A 18 9.52 -6.75 -21.30
N ALA A 19 9.19 -5.69 -20.59
CA ALA A 19 8.40 -4.56 -21.09
C ALA A 19 9.22 -3.54 -21.90
N ASN A 20 10.42 -3.20 -21.42
CA ASN A 20 11.32 -2.23 -22.04
C ASN A 20 12.70 -2.85 -22.26
N ARG A 21 12.87 -3.52 -23.41
CA ARG A 21 14.11 -4.25 -23.75
C ARG A 21 15.32 -3.34 -23.96
N LYS A 22 15.10 -2.06 -24.29
CA LYS A 22 16.18 -1.12 -24.63
C LYS A 22 16.84 -0.56 -23.38
N GLU A 23 16.06 -0.26 -22.36
CA GLU A 23 16.54 0.34 -21.11
C GLU A 23 15.81 -0.28 -19.90
N PRO A 24 16.23 -1.49 -19.49
CA PRO A 24 15.67 -2.12 -18.31
C PRO A 24 16.18 -1.43 -17.05
N PHE A 25 15.29 -1.26 -16.07
CA PHE A 25 15.68 -0.78 -14.75
C PHE A 25 16.48 -1.85 -14.00
N SER A 26 17.57 -1.42 -13.36
CA SER A 26 18.35 -2.29 -12.48
C SER A 26 17.60 -2.54 -11.16
N GLU A 27 17.92 -3.65 -10.49
CA GLU A 27 17.38 -3.94 -9.16
C GLU A 27 17.74 -2.85 -8.15
N GLY A 28 18.98 -2.32 -8.20
CA GLY A 28 19.43 -1.24 -7.32
C GLY A 28 18.61 0.04 -7.52
N THR A 29 18.36 0.43 -8.78
CA THR A 29 17.51 1.59 -9.09
C THR A 29 16.11 1.42 -8.52
N LEU A 30 15.52 0.23 -8.68
CA LEU A 30 14.18 -0.06 -8.16
C LEU A 30 14.14 -0.08 -6.63
N ALA A 31 15.20 -0.55 -5.97
CA ALA A 31 15.33 -0.48 -4.52
C ALA A 31 15.39 0.98 -4.02
N THR A 32 16.12 1.85 -4.70
CA THR A 32 16.16 3.29 -4.37
C THR A 32 14.79 3.96 -4.57
N VAL A 33 14.10 3.65 -5.68
CA VAL A 33 12.74 4.17 -5.91
C VAL A 33 11.77 3.68 -4.84
N TRP A 34 11.89 2.40 -4.43
CA TRP A 34 11.08 1.84 -3.35
C TRP A 34 11.29 2.59 -2.03
N GLU A 35 12.54 2.86 -1.66
CA GLU A 35 12.88 3.63 -0.45
C GLU A 35 12.33 5.05 -0.49
N ALA A 36 12.40 5.71 -1.66
CA ALA A 36 11.84 7.04 -1.82
C ALA A 36 10.31 7.04 -1.66
N ILE A 37 9.62 6.03 -2.18
CA ILE A 37 8.16 5.86 -2.02
C ILE A 37 7.81 5.61 -0.54
N GLU A 38 8.53 4.72 0.14
CA GLU A 38 8.32 4.45 1.58
C GLU A 38 8.52 5.72 2.42
N ALA A 39 9.63 6.43 2.20
CA ALA A 39 9.93 7.68 2.90
C ALA A 39 8.84 8.75 2.64
N TRP A 40 8.37 8.87 1.40
CA TRP A 40 7.28 9.77 1.07
C TRP A 40 5.98 9.40 1.79
N ILE A 41 5.57 8.12 1.79
CA ILE A 41 4.37 7.65 2.50
C ILE A 41 4.46 7.95 3.99
N ILE A 42 5.60 7.64 4.62
CA ILE A 42 5.84 7.93 6.04
C ILE A 42 5.68 9.43 6.31
N SER A 43 6.31 10.29 5.49
CA SER A 43 6.21 11.74 5.64
C SER A 43 4.76 12.25 5.55
N GLN A 44 3.92 11.67 4.67
CA GLN A 44 2.52 12.07 4.55
C GLN A 44 1.68 11.63 5.76
N LEU A 45 2.00 10.47 6.34
CA LEU A 45 1.32 9.95 7.52
C LEU A 45 1.68 10.76 8.77
N GLU A 46 2.94 11.15 8.94
CA GLU A 46 3.42 12.04 10.01
C GLU A 46 2.71 13.40 9.96
N LEU A 47 2.48 13.93 8.75
CA LEU A 47 1.71 15.15 8.52
C LEU A 47 0.19 14.97 8.66
N THR A 48 -0.29 13.78 9.02
CA THR A 48 -1.71 13.42 9.18
C THR A 48 -2.56 13.56 7.90
N LYS A 49 -1.92 13.74 6.74
CA LYS A 49 -2.59 13.90 5.44
C LYS A 49 -3.00 12.56 4.81
N GLY A 50 -2.22 11.51 5.09
CA GLY A 50 -2.35 10.23 4.38
C GLY A 50 -1.72 10.24 2.99
N ALA A 51 -1.61 9.08 2.37
CA ALA A 51 -0.98 8.90 1.06
C ALA A 51 -1.93 8.18 0.08
N GLY A 52 -2.20 8.80 -1.06
CA GLY A 52 -2.94 8.17 -2.16
C GLY A 52 -1.97 7.56 -3.17
N ILE A 53 -2.06 6.25 -3.39
CA ILE A 53 -1.33 5.55 -4.46
C ILE A 53 -2.31 5.35 -5.63
N PRO A 54 -2.12 6.06 -6.75
CA PRO A 54 -3.02 6.01 -7.89
C PRO A 54 -3.26 4.57 -8.37
N ASN A 55 -4.52 4.26 -8.70
CA ASN A 55 -4.95 2.94 -9.18
C ASN A 55 -4.64 1.77 -8.23
N PHE A 56 -4.31 2.02 -6.96
CA PHE A 56 -4.00 0.97 -5.99
C PHE A 56 -4.75 1.16 -4.68
N ALA A 57 -4.36 2.14 -3.86
CA ALA A 57 -4.83 2.25 -2.48
C ALA A 57 -4.75 3.67 -1.92
N LYS A 58 -5.44 3.90 -0.81
CA LYS A 58 -5.28 5.06 0.06
C LYS A 58 -4.78 4.59 1.43
N LEU A 59 -3.78 5.28 1.96
CA LEU A 59 -3.28 5.13 3.31
C LEU A 59 -3.65 6.38 4.11
N GLY A 60 -3.99 6.23 5.39
CA GLY A 60 -4.33 7.35 6.24
C GLY A 60 -4.54 6.94 7.69
N TRP A 61 -5.38 7.70 8.37
CA TRP A 61 -5.78 7.45 9.75
C TRP A 61 -7.29 7.30 9.83
N VAL A 62 -7.75 6.43 10.73
CA VAL A 62 -9.16 6.43 11.13
C VAL A 62 -9.42 7.72 11.91
N ASN A 63 -10.31 8.57 11.39
CA ASN A 63 -10.75 9.80 12.04
C ASN A 63 -12.10 9.53 12.72
N ASP A 64 -12.08 8.76 13.82
CA ASP A 64 -13.26 8.53 14.64
C ASP A 64 -13.18 9.38 15.92
N PRO A 65 -14.06 10.38 16.10
CA PRO A 65 -14.07 11.20 17.30
C PRO A 65 -14.40 10.41 18.58
N ALA A 66 -14.99 9.20 18.45
CA ALA A 66 -15.26 8.31 19.58
C ALA A 66 -14.04 7.47 20.00
N LEU A 67 -12.97 7.42 19.19
CA LEU A 67 -11.74 6.70 19.49
C LEU A 67 -10.65 7.67 20.01
N PRO A 68 -10.42 7.75 21.33
CA PRO A 68 -9.23 8.42 21.83
C PRO A 68 -7.98 7.63 21.42
N ALA A 69 -6.85 8.34 21.32
CA ALA A 69 -5.55 7.86 20.84
C ALA A 69 -5.16 6.43 21.31
N PRO A 70 -4.41 5.66 20.49
CA PRO A 70 -3.64 6.08 19.31
C PRO A 70 -4.43 6.04 18.00
N LYS A 71 -4.10 6.95 17.07
CA LYS A 71 -4.63 6.96 15.70
C LYS A 71 -4.38 5.60 15.05
N GLN A 72 -5.44 4.94 14.60
CA GLN A 72 -5.32 3.65 13.92
C GLN A 72 -5.00 3.88 12.44
N PRO A 73 -3.99 3.19 11.87
CA PRO A 73 -3.67 3.31 10.46
C PRO A 73 -4.80 2.71 9.63
N LEU A 74 -5.14 3.40 8.55
CA LEU A 74 -6.18 3.04 7.60
C LEU A 74 -5.51 2.66 6.27
N PHE A 75 -5.83 1.49 5.75
CA PHE A 75 -5.50 1.09 4.38
C PHE A 75 -6.77 0.71 3.63
N VAL A 76 -7.04 1.38 2.52
CA VAL A 76 -8.23 1.18 1.68
C VAL A 76 -7.79 0.91 0.24
N LEU A 77 -8.12 -0.27 -0.28
CA LEU A 77 -7.93 -0.57 -1.70
C LEU A 77 -8.91 0.25 -2.54
N LEU A 78 -8.46 0.76 -3.69
CA LEU A 78 -9.35 1.42 -4.63
C LEU A 78 -10.21 0.39 -5.38
N ASP A 79 -11.48 0.72 -5.61
CA ASP A 79 -12.40 -0.14 -6.38
C ASP A 79 -11.86 -0.51 -7.76
N SER A 80 -11.13 0.41 -8.41
CA SER A 80 -10.51 0.14 -9.72
C SER A 80 -9.49 -0.99 -9.63
N PHE A 81 -8.65 -0.99 -8.58
CA PHE A 81 -7.68 -2.04 -8.32
C PHE A 81 -8.38 -3.36 -7.97
N ALA A 82 -9.34 -3.29 -7.05
CA ALA A 82 -10.08 -4.48 -6.60
C ALA A 82 -10.77 -5.19 -7.78
N ARG A 83 -11.46 -4.44 -8.65
CA ARG A 83 -12.10 -4.98 -9.86
C ARG A 83 -11.09 -5.54 -10.85
N ALA A 84 -10.00 -4.82 -11.13
CA ALA A 84 -8.97 -5.27 -12.08
C ALA A 84 -8.30 -6.59 -11.68
N HIS A 85 -8.28 -6.89 -10.38
CA HIS A 85 -7.67 -8.09 -9.82
C HIS A 85 -8.69 -9.10 -9.24
N ALA A 86 -9.99 -8.95 -9.56
CA ALA A 86 -11.08 -9.80 -9.08
C ALA A 86 -11.10 -9.99 -7.55
N LEU A 87 -10.59 -9.01 -6.81
CA LEU A 87 -10.63 -9.00 -5.36
C LEU A 87 -12.06 -8.68 -4.95
N HIS A 88 -12.71 -9.65 -4.30
CA HIS A 88 -14.04 -9.45 -3.74
C HIS A 88 -13.87 -8.64 -2.45
N CYS A 89 -13.84 -7.32 -2.59
CA CYS A 89 -13.99 -6.46 -1.43
C CYS A 89 -15.43 -6.60 -0.96
N GLY A 90 -15.66 -7.25 0.18
CA GLY A 90 -16.85 -6.93 0.97
C GLY A 90 -16.93 -5.41 1.11
N ARG A 91 -18.12 -4.82 0.94
CA ARG A 91 -18.30 -3.36 0.96
C ARG A 91 -17.53 -2.74 2.12
N GLY A 92 -16.64 -1.79 1.83
CA GLY A 92 -16.00 -0.95 2.85
C GLY A 92 -14.83 -1.59 3.60
N ALA A 93 -14.11 -2.55 3.01
CA ALA A 93 -12.91 -3.18 3.58
C ALA A 93 -11.83 -2.17 4.07
N VAL A 94 -11.98 -1.72 5.31
CA VAL A 94 -10.99 -0.96 6.07
C VAL A 94 -10.09 -1.98 6.75
N LEU A 95 -8.85 -2.08 6.30
CA LEU A 95 -7.84 -2.84 7.03
C LEU A 95 -7.27 -1.93 8.12
N ALA A 96 -7.88 -2.00 9.30
CA ALA A 96 -7.34 -1.39 10.52
C ALA A 96 -6.34 -2.37 11.15
N SER A 97 -5.09 -1.94 11.31
CA SER A 97 -4.09 -2.73 12.03
C SER A 97 -4.38 -2.65 13.52
N THR A 98 -5.01 -3.68 14.09
CA THR A 98 -4.96 -3.93 15.53
C THR A 98 -3.59 -4.48 15.86
N ALA A 99 -2.79 -3.67 16.56
CA ALA A 99 -1.53 -4.12 17.12
C ALA A 99 -1.72 -5.48 17.84
N ASN A 100 -0.92 -6.46 17.44
CA ASN A 100 -0.70 -7.80 17.99
C ASN A 100 -1.42 -9.05 17.46
N ARG A 101 -2.47 -9.05 16.63
CA ARG A 101 -2.92 -10.29 15.94
C ARG A 101 -3.77 -9.99 14.72
N GLY A 102 -3.24 -10.27 13.52
CA GLY A 102 -4.05 -10.43 12.31
C GLY A 102 -4.71 -9.13 11.80
N TRP A 103 -4.65 -8.92 10.50
CA TRP A 103 -5.38 -7.83 9.88
C TRP A 103 -6.87 -8.20 9.88
N SER A 104 -7.71 -7.42 10.55
CA SER A 104 -9.17 -7.58 10.48
C SER A 104 -9.76 -6.56 9.52
N LEU A 105 -10.57 -7.06 8.57
CA LEU A 105 -11.43 -6.24 7.72
C LEU A 105 -12.58 -5.66 8.54
N GLY A 106 -12.65 -4.35 8.70
CA GLY A 106 -13.86 -3.64 9.12
C GLY A 106 -14.65 -3.13 7.92
N THR A 107 -15.95 -2.92 8.10
CA THR A 107 -16.86 -2.30 7.11
C THR A 107 -17.28 -0.91 7.61
N VAL A 108 -17.29 0.09 6.73
CA VAL A 108 -17.88 1.42 7.00
C VAL A 108 -19.22 1.50 6.27
N GLU A 109 -20.28 1.87 6.99
CA GLU A 109 -21.64 2.09 6.48
C GLU A 109 -21.73 3.27 5.50
#